data_AF-A0AAU0L3N7-F1
#
_entry.id   AF-A0AAU0L3N7-F1
#
_cell.length_a   1.000
_cell.length_b   1.000
_cell.length_c   1.000
_cell.angle_alpha   90.00
_cell.angle_beta   90.00
_cell.angle_gamma   90.00
#
_symmetry.space_group_name_H-M   'P 1'
#
loop_
_entity.id
_entity.type
_entity.pdbx_description
1 polymer ?
#
loop_
_entity_poly.entity_id
_entity_poly.type
_entity_poly.pdbx_seq_one_letter_code
_entity_poly.pdbx_strand_id
1 'polypeptide(L)'
;MLNASTRQPVFFISHGGGPWPWMPEVFATTYAKLAQSLSGLLKTLPQRPQAILIVSAHWEEQVFTVQTATQPEMIYDYGGFPAHTYQIHYPSAGSPELAHQVTQLLEQNAIAVKTDERRGYDHGMFSPMQVINPAADIPVVQLSLKKGLNPQEHLDLGRALAPLRDQNILIVGSGLSYHNLRMFNAQATEPSKMFDQWLYESVVECQGGERQQRLIDWQQAPAARIAHPREEH
;
A
#
# COMPACT_ATOMS: atom_id res chain seq x y z
N MET A 1 6.12 32.27 -14.41
CA MET A 1 5.16 31.43 -13.66
C MET A 1 5.89 30.15 -13.27
N LEU A 2 6.03 29.86 -11.99
CA LEU A 2 6.66 28.63 -11.52
C LEU A 2 5.69 27.47 -11.87
N ASN A 3 6.11 26.57 -12.76
CA ASN A 3 5.37 25.32 -13.01
C ASN A 3 5.26 24.58 -11.67
N ALA A 4 4.08 24.58 -11.06
CA ALA A 4 3.79 23.65 -9.98
C ALA A 4 4.05 22.24 -10.54
N SER A 5 5.01 21.54 -9.92
CA SER A 5 5.42 20.20 -10.37
C SER A 5 4.19 19.29 -10.48
N THR A 6 3.88 18.84 -11.70
CA THR A 6 2.79 17.89 -12.01
C THR A 6 3.05 16.47 -11.50
N ARG A 7 4.23 16.25 -10.89
CA ARG A 7 4.67 14.98 -10.32
C ARG A 7 3.79 14.56 -9.14
N GLN A 8 3.18 13.39 -9.24
CA GLN A 8 2.41 12.81 -8.15
C GLN A 8 3.30 12.51 -6.92
N PRO A 9 2.77 12.64 -5.70
CA PRO A 9 3.44 12.13 -4.50
C PRO A 9 3.42 10.59 -4.46
N VAL A 10 4.06 10.02 -3.45
CA VAL A 10 3.92 8.61 -3.06
C VAL A 10 3.32 8.60 -1.66
N PHE A 11 2.42 7.67 -1.39
CA PHE A 11 1.87 7.46 -0.05
C PHE A 11 2.19 6.06 0.45
N PHE A 12 2.43 5.96 1.76
CA PHE A 12 2.25 4.72 2.51
C PHE A 12 1.05 4.93 3.43
N ILE A 13 0.09 4.02 3.40
CA ILE A 13 -1.16 4.15 4.17
C ILE A 13 -1.43 2.91 5.01
N SER A 14 -2.12 3.12 6.12
CA SER A 14 -2.80 2.03 6.82
C SER A 14 -4.05 1.64 6.04
N HIS A 15 -4.22 0.35 5.72
CA HIS A 15 -5.47 -0.14 5.11
C HIS A 15 -6.56 -0.51 6.11
N GLY A 16 -6.32 -0.33 7.41
CA GLY A 16 -7.27 -0.75 8.45
C GLY A 16 -7.29 -2.26 8.64
N GLY A 17 -8.38 -2.78 9.19
CA GLY A 17 -8.62 -4.21 9.30
C GLY A 17 -9.81 -4.58 8.43
N GLY A 18 -9.75 -5.66 7.66
CA GLY A 18 -10.92 -6.17 6.97
C GLY A 18 -12.04 -6.53 7.97
N PRO A 19 -13.32 -6.17 7.74
CA PRO A 19 -13.91 -5.55 6.55
C PRO A 19 -14.20 -4.04 6.72
N TRP A 20 -13.32 -3.25 7.34
CA TRP A 20 -13.43 -1.79 7.31
C TRP A 20 -13.57 -1.29 5.85
N PRO A 21 -14.34 -0.22 5.55
CA PRO A 21 -15.22 0.56 6.41
C PRO A 21 -16.69 0.07 6.49
N TRP A 22 -17.00 -1.16 6.05
CA TRP A 22 -18.38 -1.61 5.86
C TRP A 22 -19.14 -2.05 7.12
N MET A 23 -18.49 -2.04 8.29
CA MET A 23 -19.14 -2.26 9.59
C MET A 23 -18.96 -1.02 10.48
N PRO A 24 -19.70 0.08 10.24
CA PRO A 24 -19.51 1.34 10.95
C PRO A 24 -19.75 1.19 12.46
N GLU A 25 -20.66 0.33 12.89
CA GLU A 25 -20.93 0.04 14.30
C GLU A 25 -19.73 -0.56 15.04
N VAL A 26 -18.81 -1.22 14.32
CA VAL A 26 -17.57 -1.79 14.88
C VAL A 26 -16.40 -0.83 14.71
N PHE A 27 -16.33 -0.15 13.57
CA PHE A 27 -15.10 0.51 13.14
C PHE A 27 -15.12 2.03 13.17
N ALA A 28 -16.29 2.68 13.24
CA ALA A 28 -16.39 4.13 13.07
C ALA A 28 -15.56 4.90 14.10
N THR A 29 -15.51 4.43 15.35
CA THR A 29 -14.67 5.07 16.39
C THR A 29 -13.20 4.71 16.24
N THR A 30 -12.87 3.43 16.08
CA THR A 30 -11.49 2.92 16.03
C THR A 30 -10.71 3.49 14.84
N TYR A 31 -11.35 3.61 13.68
CA TYR A 31 -10.73 4.09 12.45
C TYR A 31 -11.17 5.50 12.06
N ALA A 32 -11.79 6.27 12.95
CA ALA A 32 -12.25 7.65 12.67
C ALA A 32 -11.14 8.53 12.07
N LYS A 33 -9.96 8.53 12.71
CA LYS A 33 -8.80 9.32 12.28
C LYS A 33 -8.26 8.85 10.93
N LEU A 34 -8.22 7.53 10.72
CA LEU A 34 -7.78 6.95 9.45
C LEU A 34 -8.75 7.35 8.32
N ALA A 35 -10.05 7.17 8.54
CA ALA A 35 -11.08 7.56 7.58
C ALA A 35 -11.00 9.04 7.22
N GLN A 36 -10.84 9.91 8.23
CA GLN A 36 -10.65 11.34 8.02
C GLN A 36 -9.42 11.64 7.17
N SER A 37 -8.26 11.06 7.50
CA SER A 37 -7.01 11.26 6.77
C SER A 37 -7.11 10.82 5.31
N LEU A 38 -7.76 9.67 5.05
CA LEU A 38 -7.85 9.09 3.72
C LEU A 38 -8.90 9.77 2.82
N SER A 39 -10.04 10.22 3.39
CA SER A 39 -11.11 10.87 2.63
C SER A 39 -10.71 12.18 1.94
N GLY A 40 -9.64 12.83 2.44
CA GLY A 40 -9.08 14.05 1.86
C GLY A 40 -7.97 13.82 0.85
N LEU A 41 -7.46 12.58 0.70
CA LEU A 41 -6.19 12.31 0.02
C LEU A 41 -6.18 12.80 -1.43
N LEU A 42 -7.22 12.52 -2.22
CA LEU A 42 -7.25 12.96 -3.62
C LEU A 42 -7.20 14.50 -3.77
N LYS A 43 -7.68 15.25 -2.77
CA LYS A 43 -7.65 16.72 -2.76
C LYS A 43 -6.28 17.28 -2.43
N THR A 44 -5.37 16.49 -1.87
CA THR A 44 -3.99 16.91 -1.59
C THR A 44 -3.06 16.71 -2.79
N LEU A 45 -3.54 16.06 -3.85
CA LEU A 45 -2.74 15.76 -5.04
C LEU A 45 -2.61 17.00 -5.93
N PRO A 46 -1.51 17.15 -6.68
CA PRO A 46 -1.34 18.26 -7.62
C PRO A 46 -2.40 18.24 -8.73
N GLN A 47 -2.88 17.05 -9.09
CA GLN A 47 -3.99 16.81 -10.02
C GLN A 47 -4.57 15.43 -9.75
N ARG A 48 -5.77 15.17 -10.28
CA ARG A 48 -6.39 13.84 -10.19
C ARG A 48 -5.52 12.81 -10.96
N PRO A 49 -5.12 11.70 -10.33
CA PRO A 49 -4.25 10.73 -10.98
C PRO A 49 -4.99 10.02 -12.12
N GLN A 50 -4.24 9.65 -13.16
CA GLN A 50 -4.80 8.91 -14.29
C GLN A 50 -5.06 7.44 -13.93
N ALA A 51 -4.24 6.89 -13.04
CA ALA A 51 -4.37 5.56 -12.46
C ALA A 51 -3.57 5.48 -11.15
N ILE A 52 -3.82 4.45 -10.35
CA ILE A 52 -3.12 4.18 -9.08
C ILE A 52 -2.39 2.85 -9.19
N LEU A 53 -1.10 2.84 -8.84
CA LEU A 53 -0.35 1.61 -8.58
C LEU A 53 -0.36 1.34 -7.07
N ILE A 54 -0.93 0.22 -6.64
CA ILE A 54 -1.00 -0.18 -5.23
C ILE A 54 -0.09 -1.38 -4.98
N VAL A 55 0.84 -1.23 -4.04
CA VAL A 55 1.61 -2.34 -3.48
C VAL A 55 0.93 -2.75 -2.18
N SER A 56 0.29 -3.93 -2.16
CA SER A 56 -0.43 -4.43 -0.97
C SER A 56 0.39 -5.43 -0.19
N ALA A 57 0.41 -5.27 1.14
CA ALA A 57 1.00 -6.23 2.08
C ALA A 57 0.40 -7.64 1.98
N HIS A 58 -0.82 -7.78 1.43
CA HIS A 58 -1.53 -9.06 1.32
C HIS A 58 -1.25 -9.83 0.02
N TRP A 59 -0.26 -9.40 -0.76
CA TRP A 59 0.13 -10.10 -1.97
C TRP A 59 1.65 -10.29 -2.06
N GLU A 60 2.10 -11.53 -1.80
CA GLU A 60 3.50 -11.93 -1.91
C GLU A 60 3.70 -12.97 -3.02
N GLU A 61 4.65 -12.74 -3.92
CA GLU A 61 5.02 -13.66 -5.01
C GLU A 61 6.52 -13.99 -5.01
N GLN A 62 6.91 -15.08 -5.69
CA GLN A 62 8.34 -15.49 -5.75
C GLN A 62 9.24 -14.45 -6.44
N VAL A 63 8.66 -13.70 -7.37
CA VAL A 63 9.23 -12.53 -8.03
C VAL A 63 8.16 -11.44 -8.03
N PHE A 64 8.55 -10.17 -8.20
CA PHE A 64 7.56 -9.11 -8.32
C PHE A 64 6.56 -9.44 -9.45
N THR A 65 5.27 -9.34 -9.15
CA THR A 65 4.22 -9.73 -10.08
C THR A 65 3.21 -8.60 -10.20
N VAL A 66 2.83 -8.28 -11.44
CA VAL A 66 1.93 -7.17 -11.77
C VAL A 66 0.56 -7.73 -12.15
N GLN A 67 -0.51 -7.22 -11.53
CA GLN A 67 -1.87 -7.57 -11.91
C GLN A 67 -2.19 -6.99 -13.30
N THR A 68 -2.81 -7.79 -14.17
CA THR A 68 -3.17 -7.38 -15.55
C THR A 68 -4.66 -7.49 -15.88
N ALA A 69 -5.47 -7.98 -14.94
CA ALA A 69 -6.91 -8.10 -15.12
C ALA A 69 -7.56 -6.73 -15.36
N THR A 70 -8.39 -6.60 -16.39
CA THR A 70 -9.12 -5.35 -16.71
C THR A 70 -10.31 -5.10 -15.79
N GLN A 71 -10.88 -6.16 -15.23
CA GLN A 71 -11.97 -6.15 -14.25
C GLN A 71 -11.64 -7.15 -13.15
N PRO A 72 -10.77 -6.78 -12.19
CA PRO A 72 -10.34 -7.71 -11.15
C PRO A 72 -11.49 -8.14 -10.24
N GLU A 73 -11.55 -9.44 -9.91
CA GLU A 73 -12.49 -9.96 -8.91
C GLU A 73 -12.08 -9.51 -7.49
N MET A 74 -12.94 -9.75 -6.49
CA MET A 74 -12.61 -9.47 -5.08
C MET A 74 -11.95 -10.68 -4.40
N ILE A 75 -10.95 -10.43 -3.58
CA ILE A 75 -10.30 -11.40 -2.70
C ILE A 75 -10.61 -11.00 -1.25
N TYR A 76 -11.41 -11.81 -0.56
CA TYR A 76 -11.71 -11.60 0.86
C TYR A 76 -10.73 -12.36 1.74
N ASP A 77 -9.59 -11.75 2.01
CA ASP A 77 -8.46 -12.24 2.80
C ASP A 77 -8.59 -11.98 4.32
N TYR A 78 -9.83 -11.91 4.80
CA TYR A 78 -10.19 -11.80 6.22
C TYR A 78 -11.33 -12.76 6.59
N GLY A 79 -11.43 -13.14 7.86
CA GLY A 79 -12.32 -14.22 8.33
C GLY A 79 -13.13 -13.86 9.57
N GLY A 80 -14.28 -14.53 9.75
CA GLY A 80 -15.07 -14.46 10.99
C GLY A 80 -16.12 -13.34 11.04
N PHE A 81 -16.43 -12.72 9.90
CA PHE A 81 -17.37 -11.59 9.81
C PHE A 81 -18.74 -12.00 9.21
N PRO A 82 -19.77 -11.14 9.32
CA PRO A 82 -21.08 -11.43 8.74
C PRO A 82 -21.06 -11.64 7.21
N ALA A 83 -21.96 -12.46 6.68
CA ALA A 83 -21.98 -12.85 5.27
C ALA A 83 -22.00 -11.67 4.27
N HIS A 84 -22.63 -10.55 4.62
CA HIS A 84 -22.72 -9.38 3.73
C HIS A 84 -21.35 -8.74 3.45
N THR A 85 -20.36 -8.94 4.32
CA THR A 85 -19.01 -8.39 4.11
C THR A 85 -18.25 -9.13 3.01
N TYR A 86 -18.68 -10.35 2.68
CA TYR A 86 -18.13 -11.16 1.59
C TYR A 86 -18.88 -10.96 0.26
N GLN A 87 -19.76 -9.95 0.21
CA GLN A 87 -20.50 -9.54 -0.99
C GLN A 87 -20.16 -8.10 -1.41
N ILE A 88 -19.20 -7.48 -0.71
CA ILE A 88 -18.72 -6.14 -0.99
C ILE A 88 -17.99 -6.12 -2.33
N HIS A 89 -18.31 -5.17 -3.19
CA HIS A 89 -17.65 -5.03 -4.47
C HIS A 89 -17.12 -3.61 -4.66
N TYR A 90 -15.83 -3.47 -4.93
CA TYR A 90 -15.19 -2.19 -5.28
C TYR A 90 -14.88 -2.19 -6.80
N PRO A 91 -15.72 -1.53 -7.63
CA PRO A 91 -15.76 -1.76 -9.08
C PRO A 91 -14.73 -0.94 -9.87
N SER A 92 -13.50 -0.80 -9.36
CA SER A 92 -12.44 -0.09 -10.08
C SER A 92 -11.87 -0.98 -11.19
N ALA A 93 -11.79 -0.43 -12.41
CA ALA A 93 -11.16 -1.12 -13.52
C ALA A 93 -9.64 -1.30 -13.28
N GLY A 94 -9.07 -2.38 -13.80
CA GLY A 94 -7.63 -2.46 -14.00
C GLY A 94 -7.16 -1.54 -15.13
N SER A 95 -5.84 -1.39 -15.28
CA SER A 95 -5.25 -0.70 -16.44
C SER A 95 -4.14 -1.54 -17.07
N PRO A 96 -4.42 -2.21 -18.21
CA PRO A 96 -3.39 -2.93 -18.97
C PRO A 96 -2.23 -2.03 -19.39
N GLU A 97 -2.49 -0.75 -19.67
CA GLU A 97 -1.47 0.23 -20.04
C GLU A 97 -0.50 0.47 -18.88
N LEU A 98 -1.01 0.73 -17.67
CA LEU A 98 -0.18 0.89 -16.49
C LEU A 98 0.56 -0.41 -16.14
N ALA A 99 -0.11 -1.56 -16.23
CA ALA A 99 0.52 -2.85 -15.95
C ALA A 99 1.69 -3.14 -16.90
N HIS A 100 1.54 -2.79 -18.18
CA HIS A 100 2.61 -2.87 -19.17
C HIS A 100 3.77 -1.92 -18.85
N GLN A 101 3.49 -0.66 -18.53
CA GLN A 101 4.51 0.32 -18.16
C GLN A 101 5.32 -0.12 -16.93
N VAL A 102 4.64 -0.63 -15.90
CA VAL A 102 5.29 -1.19 -14.71
C VAL A 102 6.23 -2.32 -15.10
N THR A 103 5.73 -3.32 -15.85
CA THR A 103 6.52 -4.46 -16.31
C THR A 103 7.77 -4.01 -17.06
N GLN A 104 7.63 -3.09 -18.01
CA GLN A 104 8.76 -2.54 -18.78
C GLN A 104 9.79 -1.83 -17.89
N LEU A 105 9.36 -1.05 -16.90
CA LEU A 105 10.28 -0.38 -15.98
C LEU A 105 11.08 -1.38 -15.13
N LEU A 106 10.44 -2.45 -14.65
CA LEU A 106 11.16 -3.50 -13.92
C LEU A 106 12.18 -4.21 -14.82
N GLU A 107 11.78 -4.61 -16.04
CA GLU A 107 12.67 -5.27 -17.01
C GLU A 107 13.88 -4.41 -17.39
N GLN A 108 13.66 -3.12 -17.67
CA GLN A 108 14.74 -2.16 -18.00
C GLN A 108 15.75 -1.98 -16.86
N ASN A 109 15.33 -2.18 -15.62
CA ASN A 109 16.19 -2.13 -14.43
C ASN A 109 16.72 -3.52 -14.02
N ALA A 110 16.59 -4.53 -14.89
CA ALA A 110 17.00 -5.92 -14.64
C ALA A 110 16.34 -6.55 -13.38
N ILE A 111 15.14 -6.10 -13.04
CA ILE A 111 14.33 -6.66 -11.96
C ILE A 111 13.42 -7.73 -12.56
N ALA A 112 13.54 -8.97 -12.07
CA ALA A 112 12.69 -10.07 -12.51
C ALA A 112 11.22 -9.79 -12.18
N VAL A 113 10.36 -9.88 -13.19
CA VAL A 113 8.93 -9.56 -13.08
C VAL A 113 8.07 -10.60 -13.80
N LYS A 114 6.87 -10.83 -13.28
CA LYS A 114 5.80 -11.62 -13.92
C LYS A 114 4.51 -10.81 -13.98
N THR A 115 3.52 -11.33 -14.68
CA THR A 115 2.15 -10.81 -14.68
C THR A 115 1.16 -11.86 -14.20
N ASP A 116 0.06 -11.41 -13.63
CA ASP A 116 -1.07 -12.25 -13.23
C ASP A 116 -2.39 -11.62 -13.69
N GLU A 117 -3.10 -12.31 -14.58
CA GLU A 117 -4.41 -11.91 -15.10
C GLU A 117 -5.59 -12.34 -14.22
N ARG A 118 -5.33 -13.15 -13.19
CA ARG A 118 -6.34 -13.70 -12.28
C ARG A 118 -6.29 -13.07 -10.89
N ARG A 119 -5.25 -12.29 -10.57
CA ARG A 119 -5.16 -11.58 -9.30
C ARG A 119 -6.35 -10.63 -9.16
N GLY A 120 -7.20 -10.87 -8.16
CA GLY A 120 -8.25 -9.96 -7.71
C GLY A 120 -7.75 -8.94 -6.68
N TYR A 121 -8.62 -8.03 -6.25
CA TYR A 121 -8.34 -7.03 -5.22
C TYR A 121 -8.51 -7.61 -3.81
N ASP A 122 -7.43 -7.61 -3.02
CA ASP A 122 -7.46 -7.89 -1.58
C ASP A 122 -7.93 -6.71 -0.74
N HIS A 123 -8.23 -6.92 0.54
CA HIS A 123 -8.73 -5.84 1.39
C HIS A 123 -7.72 -4.71 1.59
N GLY A 124 -6.41 -5.01 1.55
CA GLY A 124 -5.36 -3.99 1.60
C GLY A 124 -5.47 -3.00 0.44
N MET A 125 -6.06 -3.40 -0.67
CA MET A 125 -6.40 -2.54 -1.80
C MET A 125 -7.79 -1.92 -1.62
N PHE A 126 -8.86 -2.72 -1.57
CA PHE A 126 -10.21 -2.17 -1.76
C PHE A 126 -10.74 -1.40 -0.54
N SER A 127 -10.28 -1.74 0.66
CA SER A 127 -10.75 -1.11 1.90
C SER A 127 -10.38 0.37 2.00
N PRO A 128 -9.08 0.76 1.93
CA PRO A 128 -8.71 2.17 1.91
C PRO A 128 -9.23 2.89 0.65
N MET A 129 -9.30 2.19 -0.48
CA MET A 129 -9.80 2.77 -1.73
C MET A 129 -11.29 3.15 -1.66
N GLN A 130 -12.12 2.41 -0.93
CA GLN A 130 -13.51 2.80 -0.67
C GLN A 130 -13.63 4.16 0.01
N VAL A 131 -12.62 4.57 0.79
CA VAL A 131 -12.59 5.87 1.48
C VAL A 131 -11.89 6.94 0.64
N ILE A 132 -10.79 6.59 -0.04
CA ILE A 132 -9.99 7.52 -0.86
C ILE A 132 -10.73 7.89 -2.15
N ASN A 133 -11.29 6.90 -2.85
CA ASN A 133 -12.02 7.07 -4.09
C ASN A 133 -13.35 6.27 -4.11
N PRO A 134 -14.38 6.70 -3.36
CA PRO A 134 -15.64 5.97 -3.26
C PRO A 134 -16.35 5.72 -4.60
N ALA A 135 -16.09 6.56 -5.60
CA ALA A 135 -16.67 6.42 -6.95
C ALA A 135 -16.05 5.28 -7.77
N ALA A 136 -14.91 4.73 -7.34
CA ALA A 136 -14.18 3.66 -8.03
C ALA A 136 -13.88 3.95 -9.52
N ASP A 137 -13.79 5.24 -9.87
CA ASP A 137 -13.62 5.76 -11.23
C ASP A 137 -12.15 6.08 -11.58
N ILE A 138 -11.20 5.72 -10.72
CA ILE A 138 -9.76 5.73 -11.00
C ILE A 138 -9.35 4.27 -11.24
N PRO A 139 -8.72 3.93 -12.37
CA PRO A 139 -8.17 2.60 -12.58
C PRO A 139 -7.08 2.27 -11.56
N VAL A 140 -7.06 1.04 -11.07
CA VAL A 140 -6.07 0.57 -10.10
C VAL A 140 -5.36 -0.67 -10.62
N VAL A 141 -4.04 -0.71 -10.47
CA VAL A 141 -3.22 -1.90 -10.71
C VAL A 141 -2.53 -2.28 -9.41
N GLN A 142 -2.57 -3.57 -9.07
CA GLN A 142 -1.78 -4.09 -7.96
C GLN A 142 -0.39 -4.56 -8.41
N LEU A 143 0.58 -4.42 -7.50
CA LEU A 143 1.91 -5.01 -7.60
C LEU A 143 2.20 -5.79 -6.31
N SER A 144 2.71 -7.02 -6.46
CA SER A 144 3.04 -7.87 -5.33
C SER A 144 4.31 -7.40 -4.61
N LEU A 145 4.45 -7.78 -3.35
CA LEU A 145 5.74 -7.90 -2.69
C LEU A 145 6.47 -9.14 -3.22
N LYS A 146 7.79 -9.17 -3.01
CA LYS A 146 8.61 -10.35 -3.30
C LYS A 146 8.84 -11.15 -2.01
N LYS A 147 8.54 -12.44 -2.05
CA LYS A 147 8.81 -13.40 -0.97
C LYS A 147 10.27 -13.33 -0.54
N GLY A 148 10.47 -13.47 0.76
CA GLY A 148 11.76 -13.21 1.41
C GLY A 148 11.94 -11.75 1.84
N LEU A 149 11.11 -10.83 1.31
CA LEU A 149 10.92 -9.46 1.83
C LEU A 149 12.23 -8.71 2.07
N ASN A 150 13.20 -8.92 1.18
CA ASN A 150 14.50 -8.27 1.28
C ASN A 150 14.32 -6.74 1.11
N PRO A 151 14.68 -5.92 2.11
CA PRO A 151 14.45 -4.48 2.03
C PRO A 151 15.19 -3.79 0.87
N GLN A 152 16.40 -4.24 0.54
CA GLN A 152 17.18 -3.68 -0.56
C GLN A 152 16.48 -3.92 -1.90
N GLU A 153 15.93 -5.13 -2.13
CA GLU A 153 15.18 -5.42 -3.36
C GLU A 153 13.92 -4.56 -3.50
N HIS A 154 13.24 -4.24 -2.39
CA HIS A 154 12.05 -3.39 -2.41
C HIS A 154 12.39 -1.89 -2.56
N LEU A 155 13.56 -1.46 -2.08
CA LEU A 155 14.09 -0.12 -2.37
C LEU A 155 14.47 0.03 -3.84
N ASP A 156 15.08 -0.99 -4.44
CA ASP A 156 15.41 -1.00 -5.86
C ASP A 156 14.15 -1.00 -6.74
N LEU A 157 13.10 -1.72 -6.33
CA LEU A 157 11.78 -1.61 -6.93
C LEU A 157 11.26 -0.16 -6.90
N GLY A 158 11.29 0.49 -5.73
CA GLY A 158 10.83 1.87 -5.58
C GLY A 158 11.57 2.86 -6.49
N ARG A 159 12.87 2.65 -6.71
CA ARG A 159 13.69 3.43 -7.66
C ARG A 159 13.23 3.22 -9.10
N ALA A 160 13.01 1.97 -9.49
CA ALA A 160 12.56 1.62 -10.84
C ALA A 160 11.18 2.22 -11.17
N LEU A 161 10.28 2.29 -10.18
CA LEU A 161 8.92 2.83 -10.35
C LEU A 161 8.84 4.36 -10.30
N ALA A 162 9.89 5.04 -9.83
CA ALA A 162 9.89 6.49 -9.62
C ALA A 162 9.43 7.33 -10.83
N PRO A 163 9.72 6.97 -12.10
CA PRO A 163 9.28 7.73 -13.28
C PRO A 163 7.76 7.76 -13.49
N LEU A 164 7.00 6.79 -12.96
CA LEU A 164 5.54 6.76 -13.11
C LEU A 164 4.86 8.00 -12.48
N ARG A 165 5.48 8.56 -11.45
CA ARG A 165 4.99 9.76 -10.76
C ARG A 165 4.92 10.97 -11.67
N ASP A 166 5.87 11.08 -12.60
CA ASP A 166 5.93 12.16 -13.59
C ASP A 166 4.92 11.94 -14.73
N GLN A 167 4.34 10.73 -14.82
CA GLN A 167 3.29 10.32 -15.75
C GLN A 167 1.89 10.36 -15.12
N ASN A 168 1.68 11.15 -14.06
CA ASN A 168 0.40 11.27 -13.37
C ASN A 168 -0.13 9.96 -12.74
N ILE A 169 0.75 9.01 -12.43
CA ILE A 169 0.42 7.80 -11.68
C ILE A 169 0.65 8.03 -10.19
N LEU A 170 -0.37 7.76 -9.37
CA LEU A 170 -0.22 7.74 -7.92
C LEU A 170 0.32 6.38 -7.49
N ILE A 171 1.41 6.37 -6.71
CA ILE A 171 1.94 5.13 -6.12
C ILE A 171 1.54 5.09 -4.64
N VAL A 172 0.95 3.98 -4.22
CA VAL A 172 0.50 3.76 -2.84
C VAL A 172 1.05 2.43 -2.32
N GLY A 173 1.85 2.49 -1.26
CA GLY A 173 2.11 1.34 -0.41
C GLY A 173 0.98 1.18 0.61
N SER A 174 0.42 -0.02 0.71
CA SER A 174 -0.72 -0.31 1.60
C SER A 174 -0.34 -1.40 2.60
N GLY A 175 -0.20 -1.00 3.86
CA GLY A 175 0.30 -1.85 4.95
C GLY A 175 -0.15 -1.32 6.30
N LEU A 176 0.71 -1.41 7.31
CA LEU A 176 0.47 -0.89 8.67
C LEU A 176 1.82 -0.50 9.33
N SER A 177 1.87 0.57 10.12
CA SER A 177 3.06 0.83 10.96
C SER A 177 3.15 -0.08 12.20
N TYR A 178 2.12 -0.87 12.48
CA TYR A 178 2.10 -1.92 13.50
C TYR A 178 1.21 -3.08 13.05
N HIS A 179 1.76 -4.29 12.95
CA HIS A 179 1.05 -5.49 12.51
C HIS A 179 1.41 -6.73 13.36
N ASN A 180 1.04 -6.71 14.63
CA ASN A 180 1.14 -7.88 15.50
C ASN A 180 -0.22 -8.35 15.99
N LEU A 181 -0.80 -9.32 15.27
CA LEU A 181 -2.12 -9.88 15.62
C LEU A 181 -2.12 -10.71 16.92
N ARG A 182 -0.96 -10.91 17.56
CA ARG A 182 -0.83 -11.60 18.85
C ARG A 182 -0.76 -10.62 20.03
N MET A 183 -0.65 -9.32 19.78
CA MET A 183 -0.50 -8.28 20.81
C MET A 183 -1.31 -7.04 20.44
N PHE A 184 -2.33 -6.72 21.24
CA PHE A 184 -3.25 -5.60 20.99
C PHE A 184 -3.48 -4.74 22.24
N ASN A 185 -4.22 -3.65 22.06
CA ASN A 185 -4.67 -2.75 23.14
C ASN A 185 -3.49 -2.18 23.94
N ALA A 186 -3.64 -2.08 25.26
CA ALA A 186 -2.66 -1.45 26.14
C ALA A 186 -1.24 -2.04 26.03
N GLN A 187 -1.12 -3.34 25.71
CA GLN A 187 0.18 -4.00 25.53
C GLN A 187 0.88 -3.59 24.23
N ALA A 188 0.11 -3.24 23.19
CA ALA A 188 0.63 -2.81 21.90
C ALA A 188 1.04 -1.33 21.88
N THR A 189 0.46 -0.50 22.75
CA THR A 189 0.61 0.96 22.71
C THR A 189 2.06 1.43 22.73
N GLU A 190 2.87 0.93 23.66
CA GLU A 190 4.25 1.40 23.81
C GLU A 190 5.17 0.89 22.69
N PRO A 191 5.19 -0.43 22.36
CA PRO A 191 5.91 -0.92 21.19
C PRO A 191 5.52 -0.23 19.88
N SER A 192 4.22 0.03 19.69
CA SER A 192 3.71 0.75 18.52
C SER A 192 4.28 2.16 18.43
N LYS A 193 4.26 2.94 19.53
CA LYS A 193 4.84 4.29 19.55
C LYS A 193 6.34 4.29 19.29
N MET A 194 7.08 3.34 19.88
CA MET A 194 8.54 3.23 19.70
C MET A 194 8.90 3.00 18.23
N PHE A 195 8.21 2.07 17.57
CA PHE A 195 8.45 1.77 16.17
C PHE A 195 7.96 2.90 15.25
N ASP A 196 6.79 3.47 15.51
CA ASP A 196 6.21 4.56 14.71
C ASP A 196 7.08 5.83 14.76
N GLN A 197 7.63 6.17 15.94
CA GLN A 197 8.58 7.27 16.09
C GLN A 197 9.86 7.02 15.27
N TRP A 198 10.45 5.82 15.37
CA TRP A 198 11.62 5.47 14.56
C TRP A 198 11.31 5.53 13.05
N LEU A 199 10.13 5.08 12.64
CA LEU A 199 9.70 5.10 11.25
C LEU A 199 9.58 6.55 10.76
N TYR A 200 8.94 7.43 11.54
CA TYR A 200 8.83 8.86 11.25
C TYR A 200 10.20 9.51 11.05
N GLU A 201 11.13 9.33 11.99
CA GLU A 201 12.51 9.85 11.89
C GLU A 201 13.18 9.35 10.61
N SER A 202 13.07 8.05 10.34
CA SER A 202 13.73 7.41 9.20
C SER A 202 13.18 7.91 7.85
N VAL A 203 11.86 8.06 7.70
CA VAL A 203 11.22 8.37 6.41
C VAL A 203 10.96 9.86 6.19
N VAL A 204 10.76 10.63 7.25
CA VAL A 204 10.45 12.06 7.18
C VAL A 204 11.69 12.92 7.41
N GLU A 205 12.48 12.61 8.43
CA GLU A 205 13.59 13.47 8.86
C GLU A 205 14.92 13.12 8.16
N CYS A 206 15.28 11.83 8.07
CA CYS A 206 16.50 11.39 7.38
C CYS A 206 16.37 11.52 5.85
N GLN A 207 17.49 11.67 5.14
CA GLN A 207 17.51 11.76 3.67
C GLN A 207 18.62 10.90 3.05
N GLY A 208 18.53 10.66 1.74
CA GLY A 208 19.59 10.00 0.97
C GLY A 208 20.01 8.63 1.53
N GLY A 209 21.33 8.42 1.64
CA GLY A 209 21.91 7.15 2.06
C GLY A 209 21.59 6.76 3.50
N GLU A 210 21.41 7.73 4.41
CA GLU A 210 21.04 7.45 5.79
C GLU A 210 19.64 6.83 5.88
N ARG A 211 18.66 7.43 5.20
CA ARG A 211 17.29 6.89 5.10
C ARG A 211 17.31 5.47 4.55
N GLN A 212 18.05 5.25 3.46
CA GLN A 212 18.18 3.92 2.87
C GLN A 212 18.73 2.91 3.87
N GLN A 213 19.84 3.23 4.55
CA GLN A 213 20.47 2.29 5.49
C GLN A 213 19.55 1.97 6.67
N ARG A 214 18.85 2.96 7.22
CA ARG A 214 17.86 2.74 8.29
C ARG A 214 16.75 1.81 7.84
N LEU A 215 16.22 1.97 6.62
CA LEU A 215 15.18 1.09 6.09
C LEU A 215 15.69 -0.33 5.79
N ILE A 216 16.95 -0.48 5.37
CA ILE A 216 17.58 -1.81 5.22
C ILE A 216 17.69 -2.51 6.58
N ASP A 217 18.12 -1.76 7.59
CA ASP A 217 18.36 -2.26 8.95
C ASP A 217 17.12 -2.13 9.85
N TRP A 218 15.92 -2.03 9.29
CA TRP A 218 14.68 -1.74 10.05
C TRP A 218 14.43 -2.71 11.21
N GLN A 219 14.95 -3.94 11.12
CA GLN A 219 14.86 -4.94 12.20
C GLN A 219 15.58 -4.52 13.48
N GLN A 220 16.52 -3.58 13.39
CA GLN A 220 17.22 -2.99 14.52
C GLN A 220 16.44 -1.82 15.15
N ALA A 221 15.31 -1.43 14.56
CA ALA A 221 14.46 -0.40 15.12
C ALA A 221 13.94 -0.79 16.51
N PRO A 222 13.71 0.20 17.39
CA PRO A 222 13.03 -0.03 18.66
C PRO A 222 11.72 -0.80 18.46
N ALA A 223 11.59 -1.92 19.17
CA ALA A 223 10.42 -2.80 19.13
C ALA A 223 10.07 -3.38 17.74
N ALA A 224 10.98 -3.38 16.76
CA ALA A 224 10.71 -3.82 15.39
C ALA A 224 9.96 -5.16 15.30
N ARG A 225 10.51 -6.23 15.90
CA ARG A 225 9.89 -7.57 15.87
C ARG A 225 8.67 -7.75 16.78
N ILE A 226 8.43 -6.78 17.66
CA ILE A 226 7.19 -6.72 18.45
C ILE A 226 6.09 -6.05 17.62
N ALA A 227 6.41 -4.96 16.92
CA ALA A 227 5.48 -4.29 16.02
C ALA A 227 5.16 -5.14 14.78
N HIS A 228 6.18 -5.83 14.26
CA HIS A 228 6.17 -6.55 13.01
C HIS A 228 6.86 -7.91 13.16
N PRO A 229 6.09 -8.95 13.56
CA PRO A 229 6.61 -10.31 13.64
C PRO A 229 7.15 -10.81 12.29
N ARG A 230 6.60 -10.29 11.18
CA ARG A 230 7.09 -10.42 9.81
C ARG A 230 7.01 -9.07 9.09
N GLU A 231 7.62 -8.99 7.90
CA GLU A 231 7.98 -7.77 7.18
C GLU A 231 6.96 -7.27 6.16
N GLU A 232 5.86 -7.99 5.93
CA GLU A 232 4.97 -7.71 4.80
C GLU A 232 4.19 -6.38 4.92
N HIS A 233 3.87 -5.95 6.15
CA HIS A 233 3.04 -4.78 6.45
C HIS A 233 3.84 -3.52 6.78
#